data_AF-A0A8X8YU56-F1
#
_entry.id   AF-A0A8X8YU56-F1
#
_cell.length_a   1.000
_cell.length_b   1.000
_cell.length_c   1.000
_cell.angle_alpha   90.00
_cell.angle_beta   90.00
_cell.angle_gamma   90.00
#
_symmetry.space_group_name_H-M   'P 1'
#
loop_
_entity.id
_entity.type
_entity.pdbx_description
1 polymer ?
#
loop_
_entity_poly.entity_id
_entity_poly.type
_entity_poly.pdbx_seq_one_letter_code
_entity_poly.pdbx_strand_id
1 'polypeptide(L)'
;MSSVSPCLAYLRGSGAVAAPCCDGVKNLNKAAATTVDRQAVCGCVKSLAPSIGAKTDLINSLPAKCGVALPYRYSPSMDCSKIL
;
A
#
# COMPACT_ATOMS: atom_id res chain seq x y z
N MET A 1 -6.85 -9.63 -6.83
CA MET A 1 -5.41 -9.95 -6.63
C MET A 1 -4.51 -9.38 -7.75
N SER A 2 -5.01 -8.54 -8.65
CA SER A 2 -4.27 -8.15 -9.87
C SER A 2 -3.39 -6.90 -9.71
N SER A 3 -3.68 -6.02 -8.75
CA SER A 3 -3.03 -4.70 -8.65
C SER A 3 -1.74 -4.69 -7.82
N VAL A 4 -1.54 -5.69 -6.95
CA VAL A 4 -0.40 -5.74 -5.99
C VAL A 4 0.69 -6.70 -6.46
N SER A 5 0.39 -7.61 -7.40
CA SER A 5 1.37 -8.58 -7.92
C SER A 5 2.67 -7.93 -8.40
N PRO A 6 2.67 -6.78 -9.12
CA PRO A 6 3.91 -6.13 -9.53
C PRO A 6 4.75 -5.60 -8.35
N CYS A 7 4.16 -5.45 -7.17
CA CYS A 7 4.81 -4.91 -5.97
C CYS A 7 5.44 -6.00 -5.09
N LEU A 8 5.12 -7.29 -5.30
CA LEU A 8 5.45 -8.36 -4.36
C LEU A 8 6.94 -8.50 -4.08
N ALA A 9 7.78 -8.47 -5.12
CA ALA A 9 9.23 -8.59 -4.96
C ALA A 9 9.80 -7.45 -4.08
N TYR A 10 9.34 -6.22 -4.33
CA TYR A 10 9.73 -5.07 -3.52
C TYR A 10 9.22 -5.21 -2.09
N LEU A 11 7.93 -5.52 -1.89
CA LEU A 11 7.32 -5.61 -0.55
C LEU A 11 7.93 -6.71 0.33
N ARG A 12 8.51 -7.75 -0.28
CA ARG A 12 9.26 -8.82 0.42
C ARG A 12 10.74 -8.48 0.63
N GLY A 13 11.23 -7.42 -0.01
CA GLY A 13 12.63 -6.98 0.05
C GLY A 13 13.57 -7.77 -0.86
N SER A 14 13.07 -8.33 -1.95
CA SER A 14 13.84 -9.13 -2.91
C SER A 14 14.08 -8.41 -4.26
N GLY A 15 13.77 -7.11 -4.37
CA GLY A 15 13.96 -6.36 -5.61
C GLY A 15 13.60 -4.88 -5.51
N ALA A 16 13.83 -4.14 -6.58
CA ALA A 16 13.43 -2.74 -6.71
C ALA A 16 11.93 -2.59 -7.01
N VAL A 17 11.41 -1.37 -6.88
CA VAL A 17 10.02 -1.07 -7.24
C VAL A 17 9.88 -1.11 -8.77
N ALA A 18 9.04 -2.02 -9.28
CA ALA A 18 8.75 -2.09 -10.71
C ALA A 18 7.81 -0.93 -11.14
N ALA A 19 7.96 -0.42 -12.36
CA ALA A 19 7.10 0.65 -12.87
C ALA A 19 5.58 0.33 -12.78
N PRO A 20 5.13 -0.90 -13.15
CA PRO A 20 3.71 -1.25 -13.01
C PRO A 20 3.22 -1.30 -11.56
N CYS A 21 4.12 -1.49 -10.58
CA CYS A 21 3.76 -1.37 -9.17
C CYS A 21 3.40 0.08 -8.83
N CYS A 22 4.21 1.05 -9.29
CA CYS A 22 3.92 2.46 -9.04
C CYS A 22 2.65 2.93 -9.74
N ASP A 23 2.34 2.42 -10.93
CA ASP A 23 1.06 2.72 -11.59
C ASP A 23 -0.12 2.17 -10.77
N GLY A 24 0.01 0.96 -10.24
CA GLY A 24 -0.96 0.38 -9.30
C GLY A 24 -1.16 1.24 -8.05
N VAL A 25 -0.07 1.71 -7.41
CA VAL A 25 -0.11 2.57 -6.22
C VAL A 25 -0.78 3.91 -6.52
N LYS A 26 -0.44 4.54 -7.65
CA LYS A 26 -1.06 5.81 -8.07
C LYS A 26 -2.55 5.65 -8.35
N ASN A 27 -2.94 4.57 -9.03
CA ASN A 27 -4.35 4.29 -9.32
C ASN A 27 -5.14 4.00 -8.04
N LEU A 28 -4.55 3.24 -7.10
CA LEU A 28 -5.16 3.01 -5.79
C LEU A 28 -5.35 4.32 -5.02
N ASN A 29 -4.36 5.22 -5.06
CA ASN A 29 -4.46 6.53 -4.42
C ASN A 29 -5.56 7.41 -5.05
N LYS A 30 -5.69 7.39 -6.39
CA LYS A 30 -6.77 8.08 -7.09
C LYS A 30 -8.16 7.52 -6.75
N ALA A 31 -8.26 6.19 -6.61
CA ALA A 31 -9.49 5.52 -6.19
C ALA A 31 -9.81 5.78 -4.70
N ALA A 32 -8.79 5.97 -3.86
CA ALA A 32 -8.92 6.29 -2.44
C ALA A 32 -9.21 7.79 -2.18
N ALA A 33 -10.16 8.36 -2.94
CA ALA A 33 -10.47 9.79 -2.90
C ALA A 33 -11.20 10.19 -1.62
N THR A 34 -12.12 9.33 -1.14
CA THR A 34 -12.91 9.59 0.06
C THR A 34 -12.30 8.92 1.29
N THR A 35 -12.71 9.37 2.47
CA THR A 35 -12.36 8.72 3.74
C THR A 35 -12.76 7.24 3.72
N VAL A 36 -13.97 6.92 3.26
CA VAL A 36 -14.45 5.52 3.19
C VAL A 36 -13.55 4.66 2.31
N ASP A 37 -13.13 5.18 1.15
CA ASP A 37 -12.23 4.45 0.26
C ASP A 37 -10.83 4.25 0.89
N ARG A 38 -10.30 5.27 1.59
CA ARG A 38 -9.03 5.15 2.31
C ARG A 38 -9.10 4.10 3.42
N GLN A 39 -10.21 4.03 4.15
CA GLN A 39 -10.46 3.03 5.18
C GLN A 39 -10.54 1.61 4.56
N ALA A 40 -11.22 1.46 3.42
CA ALA A 40 -11.31 0.20 2.69
C ALA A 40 -9.94 -0.28 2.18
N VAL A 41 -9.13 0.63 1.61
CA VAL A 41 -7.76 0.34 1.18
C VAL A 41 -6.89 -0.07 2.37
N CYS A 42 -7.01 0.62 3.50
CA CYS A 42 -6.31 0.22 4.73
C CYS A 42 -6.66 -1.20 5.17
N GLY A 43 -7.96 -1.53 5.20
CA GLY A 43 -8.42 -2.87 5.55
C GLY A 43 -7.86 -3.94 4.61
N CYS A 44 -7.83 -3.65 3.31
CA CYS A 44 -7.23 -4.53 2.30
C CYS A 44 -5.74 -4.75 2.57
N VAL A 45 -4.96 -3.68 2.80
CA VAL A 45 -3.53 -3.78 3.10
C VAL A 45 -3.28 -4.54 4.40
N LYS A 46 -4.08 -4.29 5.43
CA LYS A 46 -3.98 -4.96 6.74
C LYS A 46 -4.16 -6.48 6.62
N SER A 47 -5.10 -6.92 5.81
CA SER A 47 -5.36 -8.36 5.57
C SER A 47 -4.35 -8.99 4.62
N LEU A 48 -3.88 -8.26 3.61
CA LEU A 48 -2.99 -8.80 2.57
C LEU A 48 -1.53 -8.84 3.00
N ALA A 49 -1.04 -7.80 3.69
CA ALA A 49 0.36 -7.68 4.08
C ALA A 49 0.94 -8.93 4.77
N PRO A 50 0.29 -9.53 5.79
CA PRO A 50 0.81 -10.74 6.42
C PRO A 50 0.77 -11.96 5.48
N SER A 51 -0.27 -12.11 4.65
CA SER A 51 -0.40 -13.28 3.76
C SER A 51 0.63 -13.30 2.63
N ILE A 52 1.16 -12.14 2.26
CA ILE A 52 2.24 -12.04 1.26
C ILE A 52 3.63 -11.91 1.87
N GLY A 53 3.77 -11.88 3.20
CA GLY A 53 5.06 -11.65 3.86
C GLY A 53 5.65 -10.26 3.57
N ALA A 54 4.79 -9.25 3.43
CA ALA A 54 5.24 -7.89 3.20
C ALA A 54 5.88 -7.29 4.46
N LYS A 55 6.96 -6.55 4.28
CA LYS A 55 7.66 -5.83 5.34
C LYS A 55 7.03 -4.45 5.55
N THR A 56 6.69 -4.10 6.79
CA THR A 56 6.05 -2.83 7.16
C THR A 56 6.82 -1.61 6.65
N ASP A 57 8.15 -1.61 6.76
CA ASP A 57 8.98 -0.49 6.30
C ASP A 57 8.87 -0.28 4.79
N LEU A 58 8.79 -1.38 4.03
CA LEU A 58 8.68 -1.35 2.57
C LEU A 58 7.28 -0.93 2.12
N ILE A 59 6.23 -1.32 2.84
CA ILE A 59 4.87 -0.78 2.64
C ILE A 59 4.89 0.75 2.82
N ASN A 60 5.54 1.24 3.87
CA ASN A 60 5.59 2.66 4.19
C ASN A 60 6.47 3.49 3.24
N SER A 61 7.52 2.90 2.66
CA SER A 61 8.37 3.62 1.69
C SER A 61 7.87 3.56 0.26
N LEU A 62 6.99 2.61 -0.08
CA LEU A 62 6.49 2.43 -1.45
C LEU A 62 5.77 3.66 -2.02
N PRO A 63 4.83 4.32 -1.32
CA PRO A 63 4.13 5.49 -1.85
C PRO A 63 5.10 6.61 -2.25
N ALA A 64 6.02 6.97 -1.36
CA ALA A 64 7.00 8.02 -1.61
C ALA A 64 7.91 7.69 -2.80
N LYS A 65 8.36 6.43 -2.93
CA LYS A 65 9.13 5.96 -4.09
C LYS A 65 8.36 6.04 -5.40
N CYS A 66 7.03 5.98 -5.34
CA CYS A 66 6.15 6.12 -6.48
C CYS A 66 5.64 7.55 -6.71
N GLY A 67 6.14 8.54 -5.95
CA GLY A 67 5.71 9.94 -6.05
C GLY A 67 4.31 10.20 -5.49
N VAL A 68 3.82 9.33 -4.60
CA VAL A 68 2.54 9.48 -3.90
C VAL A 68 2.81 9.90 -2.46
N ALA A 69 2.27 11.06 -2.07
CA ALA A 69 2.30 11.53 -0.70
C ALA A 69 1.03 11.07 0.03
N LEU A 70 1.20 10.31 1.11
CA LEU A 70 0.12 9.92 2.02
C LEU A 70 0.27 10.65 3.35
N PRO A 71 -0.81 11.18 3.94
CA PRO A 71 -0.75 11.89 5.22
C PRO A 71 -0.67 10.94 6.43
N TYR A 72 -0.54 9.63 6.22
CA TYR A 72 -0.48 8.62 7.28
C TYR A 72 0.54 7.53 6.95
N ARG A 73 0.95 6.80 8.00
CA ARG A 73 1.77 5.60 7.88
C ARG A 73 0.98 4.35 8.24
N TYR A 74 1.26 3.28 7.51
CA TYR A 74 0.74 1.96 7.83
C TYR A 74 1.42 1.39 9.08
N SER A 75 0.62 0.80 9.95
CA SER A 75 1.06 -0.07 11.04
C SER A 75 0.20 -1.34 11.06
N PRO A 76 0.75 -2.53 11.36
CA PRO A 76 -0.05 -3.75 11.51
C PRO A 76 -1.18 -3.62 12.55
N SER A 77 -0.98 -2.80 13.58
CA SER A 77 -1.97 -2.51 14.63
C SER A 77 -2.82 -1.27 14.36
N MET A 78 -2.66 -0.60 13.20
CA MET A 78 -3.43 0.61 12.93
C MET A 78 -4.93 0.31 12.89
N ASP A 79 -5.69 1.25 13.43
CA ASP A 79 -7.14 1.25 13.33
C ASP A 79 -7.55 1.95 12.03
N CYS A 80 -7.98 1.15 11.04
CA CYS A 80 -8.37 1.67 9.75
C CYS A 80 -9.56 2.62 9.83
N SER A 81 -10.42 2.53 10.86
CA SER A 81 -11.58 3.43 11.01
C SER A 81 -11.20 4.87 11.36
N LYS A 82 -9.95 5.10 11.77
CA LYS A 82 -9.42 6.42 12.16
C LYS A 82 -8.69 7.15 11.04
N ILE A 83 -8.59 6.56 9.85
CA ILE A 83 -8.07 7.26 8.67
C ILE A 83 -9.12 8.26 8.19
N LEU A 84 -8.67 9.47 7.86
CA LEU A 84 -9.47 10.58 7.29
C LEU A 84 -9.08 10.84 5.83
#